data_AF-N9Y878-F1
#
_entry.id   AF-N9Y878-F1
#
_cell.length_a   1.000
_cell.length_b   1.000
_cell.length_c   1.000
_cell.angle_alpha   90.00
_cell.angle_beta   90.00
_cell.angle_gamma   90.00
#
_symmetry.space_group_name_H-M   'P 1'
#
loop_
_entity.id
_entity.type
_entity.pdbx_description
1 polymer ?
#
loop_
_entity_poly.entity_id
_entity_poly.type
_entity_poly.pdbx_seq_one_letter_code
_entity_poly.pdbx_strand_id
1 'polypeptide(L)'
;MMSQVETKKGFWGSLSNFQKGFFIIFILASIFSFISPVLLGSKMSDLFTPLAIIGLICSVTGVLTSIYQARGEIIVYLFLIINTLTYAWVSYKGALYGQVIQNIILLLPIQIAGLISWKKSMNKSTDNKIEIKKFNFIQWVITIISLLIFWFIYYEFLSHLPQILHAIFGGKMIAPDPSPKLDSLTTVLTVMAMFLTSRRFIEQWWFWIFCNIGAVLFIEGLFKTKVFTGSVLVSDLSGALNWIQYGVGAIYGFYLWKKMYNERKRTHSI
;
A
#
# COMPACT_ATOMS: atom_id res chain seq x y z
N MET A 1 2.06 46.74 -0.83
CA MET A 1 1.62 45.42 -1.36
C MET A 1 2.80 44.46 -1.20
N MET A 2 3.06 43.97 0.01
CA MET A 2 4.13 42.99 0.24
C MET A 2 3.55 41.60 0.00
N SER A 3 3.92 40.99 -1.13
CA SER A 3 3.69 39.57 -1.35
C SER A 3 4.44 38.80 -0.25
N GLN A 4 3.70 38.14 0.63
CA GLN A 4 4.23 37.09 1.48
C GLN A 4 4.82 36.03 0.55
N VAL A 5 6.14 36.04 0.37
CA VAL A 5 6.86 34.92 -0.24
C VAL A 5 6.76 33.80 0.78
N GLU A 6 5.69 33.00 0.68
CA GLU A 6 5.64 31.70 1.36
C GLU A 6 6.86 30.92 0.89
N THR A 7 7.89 30.87 1.73
CA THR A 7 9.00 29.96 1.52
C THR A 7 8.39 28.57 1.48
N LYS A 8 8.33 27.97 0.29
CA LYS A 8 7.91 26.58 0.12
C LYS A 8 8.77 25.75 1.08
N LYS A 9 8.20 25.36 2.21
CA LYS A 9 8.89 24.50 3.17
C LYS A 9 9.30 23.25 2.39
N GLY A 10 10.60 22.98 2.33
CA GLY A 10 11.10 21.74 1.74
C GLY A 10 10.47 20.52 2.41
N PHE A 11 10.62 19.34 1.80
CA PHE A 11 10.00 18.09 2.29
C PHE A 11 10.03 17.97 3.82
N TRP A 12 11.23 18.07 4.41
CA TRP A 12 11.44 17.97 5.86
C TRP A 12 10.71 19.02 6.70
N GLY A 13 10.71 20.28 6.24
CA GLY A 13 10.07 21.40 6.95
C GLY A 13 8.54 21.31 6.96
N SER A 14 7.96 20.55 6.02
CA SER A 14 6.51 20.34 5.92
C SER A 14 5.97 19.19 6.78
N LEU A 15 6.84 18.33 7.31
CA LEU A 15 6.44 17.17 8.11
C LEU A 15 6.14 17.55 9.57
N SER A 16 5.07 16.97 10.11
CA SER A 16 4.82 16.94 11.56
C SER A 16 5.88 16.11 12.29
N ASN A 17 5.99 16.29 13.61
CA ASN A 17 6.94 15.53 14.44
C ASN A 17 6.72 14.02 14.33
N PHE A 18 5.45 13.58 14.29
CA PHE A 18 5.09 12.18 14.05
C PHE A 18 5.60 11.70 12.69
N GLN A 19 5.36 12.45 11.62
CA GLN A 19 5.79 12.05 10.27
C GLN A 19 7.31 12.00 10.13
N LYS A 20 8.05 12.89 10.81
CA LYS A 20 9.52 12.82 10.87
C LYS A 20 9.99 11.55 11.55
N GLY A 21 9.43 11.22 12.72
CA GLY A 21 9.73 9.98 13.43
C GLY A 21 9.41 8.73 12.61
N PHE A 22 8.19 8.68 12.04
CA PHE A 22 7.75 7.63 11.14
C PHE A 22 8.71 7.46 9.95
N PHE A 23 9.07 8.56 9.28
CA PHE A 23 10.00 8.54 8.15
C PHE A 23 11.37 8.00 8.57
N ILE A 24 11.97 8.51 9.65
CA ILE A 24 13.29 8.05 10.12
C ILE A 24 13.25 6.55 10.41
N ILE A 25 12.29 6.10 11.22
CA ILE A 25 12.22 4.71 11.68
C ILE A 25 12.10 3.76 10.49
N PHE A 26 11.18 4.03 9.56
CA PHE A 26 10.92 3.09 8.46
C PHE A 26 11.93 3.20 7.30
N ILE A 27 12.61 4.34 7.14
CA ILE A 27 13.76 4.42 6.23
C ILE A 27 14.95 3.65 6.80
N LEU A 28 15.25 3.76 8.10
CA LEU A 28 16.28 2.94 8.73
C LEU A 28 15.96 1.45 8.64
N ALA A 29 14.70 1.07 8.86
CA ALA A 29 14.23 -0.31 8.64
C ALA A 29 14.43 -0.79 7.20
N SER A 30 14.16 0.09 6.21
CA SER A 30 14.36 -0.21 4.78
C SER A 30 15.84 -0.43 4.45
N ILE A 31 16.72 0.42 4.99
CA ILE A 31 18.17 0.32 4.82
C ILE A 31 18.70 -0.94 5.50
N PHE A 32 18.26 -1.23 6.72
CA PHE A 32 18.62 -2.44 7.44
C PHE A 32 18.22 -3.69 6.65
N SER A 33 16.96 -3.75 6.17
CA SER A 33 16.47 -4.85 5.34
C SER A 33 17.30 -5.02 4.07
N PHE A 34 17.72 -3.93 3.43
CA PHE A 34 18.57 -3.96 2.25
C PHE A 34 19.98 -4.52 2.53
N ILE A 35 20.62 -4.11 3.63
CA ILE A 35 22.02 -4.51 3.96
C ILE A 35 22.08 -5.89 4.63
N SER A 36 20.98 -6.31 5.27
CA SER A 36 20.91 -7.53 6.08
C SER A 36 21.39 -8.82 5.41
N PRO A 37 21.19 -9.09 4.10
CA PRO A 37 21.71 -10.32 3.49
C PRO A 37 23.24 -10.40 3.55
N VAL A 38 23.94 -9.26 3.41
CA VAL A 38 25.41 -9.20 3.48
C VAL A 38 25.91 -9.39 4.90
N LEU A 39 25.19 -8.83 5.90
CA LEU A 39 25.50 -9.06 7.31
C LEU A 39 25.40 -10.54 7.70
N LEU A 40 24.60 -11.31 6.96
CA LEU A 40 24.39 -12.74 7.14
C LEU A 40 25.29 -13.63 6.27
N GLY A 41 26.28 -13.05 5.59
CA GLY A 41 27.27 -13.79 4.82
C GLY A 41 27.03 -13.89 3.31
N SER A 42 26.03 -13.16 2.77
CA SER A 42 25.89 -13.00 1.31
C SER A 42 27.00 -12.07 0.77
N LYS A 43 27.25 -12.10 -0.54
CA LYS A 43 28.32 -11.30 -1.14
C LYS A 43 27.89 -9.84 -1.24
N MET A 44 28.83 -8.91 -1.07
CA MET A 44 28.56 -7.47 -1.25
C MET A 44 27.98 -7.14 -2.63
N SER A 45 28.37 -7.89 -3.68
CA SER A 45 27.82 -7.76 -5.03
C SER A 45 26.31 -7.95 -5.10
N ASP A 46 25.72 -8.70 -4.17
CA ASP A 46 24.30 -9.05 -4.18
C ASP A 46 23.41 -7.83 -3.92
N LEU A 47 23.94 -6.80 -3.22
CA LEU A 47 23.27 -5.51 -3.01
C LEU A 47 23.09 -4.70 -4.28
N PHE A 48 23.96 -4.91 -5.27
CA PHE A 48 23.93 -4.18 -6.54
C PHE A 48 23.13 -4.91 -7.63
N THR A 49 22.51 -6.04 -7.28
CA THR A 49 21.61 -6.73 -8.20
C THR A 49 20.36 -5.87 -8.46
N PRO A 50 19.76 -5.95 -9.66
CA PRO A 50 18.52 -5.25 -9.96
C PRO A 50 17.41 -5.56 -8.95
N LEU A 51 17.34 -6.81 -8.46
CA LEU A 51 16.34 -7.22 -7.47
C LEU A 51 16.51 -6.48 -6.14
N ALA A 52 17.74 -6.38 -5.62
CA ALA A 52 18.01 -5.69 -4.37
C ALA A 52 17.72 -4.19 -4.47
N ILE A 53 18.15 -3.54 -5.56
CA ILE A 53 17.91 -2.11 -5.80
C ILE A 53 16.42 -1.82 -5.95
N ILE A 54 15.70 -2.64 -6.74
CA ILE A 54 14.25 -2.49 -6.92
C ILE A 54 13.51 -2.74 -5.60
N GLY A 55 13.97 -3.70 -4.79
CA GLY A 55 13.43 -3.96 -3.45
C GLY A 55 13.59 -2.75 -2.52
N LEU A 56 14.76 -2.09 -2.53
CA LEU A 56 14.98 -0.86 -1.76
C LEU A 56 14.07 0.28 -2.22
N ILE A 57 13.96 0.50 -3.53
CA ILE A 57 13.06 1.52 -4.10
C ILE A 57 11.61 1.23 -3.70
N CYS A 58 11.19 -0.04 -3.77
CA CYS A 58 9.87 -0.49 -3.33
C CYS A 58 9.63 -0.12 -1.87
N SER A 59 10.56 -0.45 -0.97
CA SER A 59 10.41 -0.16 0.47
C SER A 59 10.34 1.35 0.74
N VAL A 60 11.25 2.13 0.17
CA VAL A 60 11.30 3.60 0.38
C VAL A 60 10.05 4.28 -0.18
N THR A 61 9.59 3.88 -1.37
CA THR A 61 8.36 4.41 -1.96
C THR A 61 7.14 4.02 -1.14
N GLY A 62 7.11 2.83 -0.52
CA GLY A 62 6.08 2.42 0.44
C GLY A 62 5.96 3.36 1.65
N VAL A 63 7.10 3.78 2.22
CA VAL A 63 7.12 4.79 3.31
C VAL A 63 6.58 6.13 2.83
N LEU A 64 7.02 6.60 1.66
CA LEU A 64 6.58 7.88 1.10
C LEU A 64 5.09 7.89 0.76
N THR A 65 4.55 6.82 0.20
CA THR A 65 3.10 6.71 -0.07
C THR A 65 2.29 6.87 1.21
N SER A 66 2.68 6.20 2.30
CA SER A 66 1.99 6.31 3.60
C SER A 66 1.92 7.76 4.09
N ILE A 67 3.03 8.51 3.98
CA ILE A 67 3.10 9.91 4.40
C ILE A 67 2.23 10.80 3.50
N TYR A 68 2.40 10.73 2.18
CA TYR A 68 1.69 11.62 1.26
C TYR A 68 0.20 11.30 1.15
N GLN A 69 -0.19 10.03 1.30
CA GLN A 69 -1.59 9.62 1.35
C GLN A 69 -2.27 10.16 2.60
N ALA A 70 -1.64 10.04 3.77
CA ALA A 70 -2.16 10.61 5.02
C ALA A 70 -2.35 12.13 4.90
N ARG A 71 -1.44 12.82 4.21
CA ARG A 71 -1.51 14.27 3.95
C ARG A 71 -2.52 14.66 2.86
N GLY A 72 -3.02 13.71 2.07
CA GLY A 72 -3.93 14.00 0.96
C GLY A 72 -3.25 14.75 -0.19
N GLU A 73 -1.96 14.52 -0.43
CA GLU A 73 -1.19 15.23 -1.46
C GLU A 73 -1.12 14.47 -2.77
N ILE A 74 -1.31 15.15 -3.90
CA ILE A 74 -1.38 14.53 -5.23
C ILE A 74 -0.11 13.79 -5.64
N ILE A 75 1.05 14.18 -5.10
CA ILE A 75 2.34 13.50 -5.34
C ILE A 75 2.32 12.05 -4.86
N VAL A 76 1.38 11.67 -3.99
CA VAL A 76 1.17 10.28 -3.58
C VAL A 76 1.05 9.32 -4.77
N TYR A 77 0.42 9.73 -5.87
CA TYR A 77 0.23 8.85 -7.04
C TYR A 77 1.52 8.56 -7.78
N LEU A 78 2.49 9.47 -7.77
CA LEU A 78 3.83 9.18 -8.31
C LEU A 78 4.46 8.03 -7.52
N PHE A 79 4.43 8.13 -6.19
CA PHE A 79 5.01 7.09 -5.33
C PHE A 79 4.20 5.79 -5.35
N LEU A 80 2.87 5.84 -5.45
CA LEU A 80 2.02 4.65 -5.56
C LEU A 80 2.33 3.87 -6.84
N ILE A 81 2.47 4.56 -7.98
CA ILE A 81 2.77 3.90 -9.25
C ILE A 81 4.17 3.27 -9.21
N ILE A 82 5.19 4.00 -8.72
CA ILE A 82 6.53 3.44 -8.58
C ILE A 82 6.51 2.23 -7.64
N ASN A 83 5.86 2.35 -6.49
CA ASN A 83 5.76 1.27 -5.51
C ASN A 83 5.05 0.04 -6.10
N THR A 84 3.94 0.23 -6.80
CA THR A 84 3.15 -0.85 -7.42
C THR A 84 3.95 -1.59 -8.49
N LEU A 85 4.67 -0.86 -9.35
CA LEU A 85 5.48 -1.45 -10.41
C LEU A 85 6.69 -2.20 -9.83
N THR A 86 7.36 -1.61 -8.85
CA THR A 86 8.52 -2.25 -8.20
C THR A 86 8.11 -3.46 -7.36
N TYR A 87 6.99 -3.39 -6.63
CA TYR A 87 6.45 -4.52 -5.87
C TYR A 87 5.97 -5.65 -6.78
N ALA A 88 5.34 -5.34 -7.91
CA ALA A 88 4.98 -6.35 -8.91
C ALA A 88 6.22 -7.07 -9.46
N TRP A 89 7.32 -6.35 -9.71
CA TRP A 89 8.57 -6.97 -10.15
C TRP A 89 9.18 -7.89 -9.09
N VAL A 90 9.25 -7.44 -7.83
CA VAL A 90 9.74 -8.26 -6.70
C VAL A 90 8.87 -9.51 -6.55
N SER A 91 7.54 -9.34 -6.59
CA SER A 91 6.56 -10.44 -6.51
C SER A 91 6.73 -11.45 -7.63
N TYR A 92 6.94 -10.98 -8.87
CA TYR A 92 7.21 -11.84 -10.01
C TYR A 92 8.46 -12.69 -9.82
N LYS A 93 9.55 -12.10 -9.30
CA LYS A 93 10.79 -12.83 -8.98
C LYS A 93 10.61 -13.83 -7.84
N GLY A 94 9.68 -13.58 -6.92
CA GLY A 94 9.27 -14.50 -5.87
C GLY A 94 8.19 -15.51 -6.26
N ALA A 95 7.80 -15.58 -7.54
CA ALA A 95 6.68 -16.41 -8.03
C ALA A 95 5.33 -16.16 -7.33
N LEU A 96 5.13 -14.96 -6.78
CA LEU A 96 3.89 -14.52 -6.12
C LEU A 96 2.91 -13.94 -7.16
N TYR A 97 2.39 -14.80 -8.04
CA TYR A 97 1.58 -14.36 -9.19
C TYR A 97 0.29 -13.63 -8.80
N GLY A 98 -0.35 -14.02 -7.70
CA GLY A 98 -1.52 -13.29 -7.16
C GLY A 98 -1.20 -11.83 -6.87
N GLN A 99 -0.04 -11.57 -6.26
CA GLN A 99 0.44 -10.21 -5.98
C GLN A 99 0.78 -9.42 -7.25
N VAL A 100 1.32 -10.08 -8.28
CA VAL A 100 1.56 -9.46 -9.59
C VAL A 100 0.23 -9.00 -10.23
N ILE A 101 -0.76 -9.89 -10.27
CA ILE A 101 -2.10 -9.60 -10.81
C ILE A 101 -2.75 -8.46 -10.03
N GLN A 102 -2.71 -8.52 -8.69
CA GLN A 102 -3.22 -7.47 -7.83
C GLN A 102 -2.61 -6.11 -8.21
N ASN A 103 -1.29 -6.00 -8.26
CA ASN A 103 -0.62 -4.72 -8.48
C ASN A 103 -0.82 -4.18 -9.90
N ILE A 104 -0.61 -5.01 -10.92
CA ILE A 104 -0.62 -4.55 -12.32
C ILE A 104 -2.04 -4.45 -12.88
N ILE A 105 -2.88 -5.46 -12.65
CA ILE A 105 -4.20 -5.54 -13.28
C ILE A 105 -5.25 -4.82 -12.45
N LEU A 106 -5.20 -4.91 -11.11
CA LEU A 106 -6.22 -4.34 -10.24
C LEU A 106 -5.86 -2.93 -9.76
N LEU A 107 -4.66 -2.73 -9.19
CA LEU A 107 -4.32 -1.47 -8.53
C LEU A 107 -3.89 -0.36 -9.51
N LEU A 108 -3.05 -0.68 -10.49
CA LEU A 108 -2.49 0.34 -11.39
C LEU A 108 -3.57 1.14 -12.16
N PRO A 109 -4.63 0.53 -12.73
CA PRO A 109 -5.70 1.29 -13.37
C PRO A 109 -6.46 2.19 -12.39
N ILE A 110 -6.73 1.71 -11.17
CA ILE A 110 -7.40 2.46 -10.11
C ILE A 110 -6.54 3.66 -9.68
N GLN A 111 -5.21 3.48 -9.59
CA GLN A 111 -4.28 4.56 -9.26
C GLN A 111 -4.29 5.65 -10.34
N ILE A 112 -4.27 5.28 -11.61
CA ILE A 112 -4.36 6.25 -12.72
C ILE A 112 -5.70 7.01 -12.67
N ALA A 113 -6.82 6.28 -12.50
CA ALA A 113 -8.13 6.90 -12.33
C ALA A 113 -8.19 7.83 -11.11
N GLY A 114 -7.53 7.45 -10.01
CA GLY A 114 -7.39 8.23 -8.80
C GLY A 114 -6.62 9.53 -8.99
N LEU A 115 -5.49 9.49 -9.72
CA LEU A 115 -4.71 10.68 -10.08
C LEU A 115 -5.57 11.69 -10.83
N ILE A 116 -6.32 11.23 -11.84
CA ILE A 116 -7.24 12.06 -12.63
C ILE A 116 -8.33 12.65 -11.73
N SER A 117 -8.95 11.79 -10.89
CA SER A 117 -10.00 12.15 -9.97
C SER A 117 -9.55 13.22 -8.96
N TRP A 118 -8.36 13.08 -8.37
CA TRP A 118 -7.82 14.04 -7.41
C TRP A 118 -7.40 15.36 -8.07
N LYS A 119 -6.76 15.32 -9.25
CA LYS A 119 -6.48 16.53 -10.04
C LYS A 119 -7.75 17.33 -10.33
N LYS A 120 -8.81 16.65 -10.78
CA LYS A 120 -10.11 17.29 -11.03
C LYS A 120 -10.70 17.93 -9.76
N SER A 121 -10.47 17.32 -8.59
CA SER A 121 -10.91 17.88 -7.31
C SER A 121 -10.12 19.12 -6.92
N MET A 122 -8.80 19.11 -7.10
CA MET A 122 -7.92 20.22 -6.76
C MET A 122 -8.19 21.45 -7.65
N ASN A 123 -8.44 21.23 -8.94
CA ASN A 123 -8.78 22.32 -9.87
C ASN A 123 -10.10 23.04 -9.51
N LYS A 124 -10.97 22.42 -8.72
CA LYS A 124 -12.21 23.03 -8.22
C LYS A 124 -12.03 23.75 -6.87
N SER A 125 -10.89 23.57 -6.22
CA SER A 125 -10.60 24.16 -4.91
C SER A 125 -9.76 25.42 -5.03
N THR A 126 -10.08 26.45 -4.26
CA THR A 126 -9.31 27.70 -4.19
C THR A 126 -7.95 27.53 -3.50
N ASP A 127 -7.79 26.51 -2.66
CA ASP A 127 -6.56 26.23 -1.90
C ASP A 127 -5.71 25.09 -2.49
N ASN A 128 -6.07 24.61 -3.69
CA ASN A 128 -5.41 23.48 -4.35
C ASN A 128 -5.36 22.20 -3.50
N LYS A 129 -6.37 21.97 -2.64
CA LYS A 129 -6.48 20.76 -1.81
C LYS A 129 -7.67 19.90 -2.21
N ILE A 130 -7.47 18.59 -2.16
CA ILE A 130 -8.49 17.60 -2.51
C ILE A 130 -9.72 17.66 -1.61
N GLU A 131 -10.91 17.49 -2.18
CA GLU A 131 -12.16 17.40 -1.41
C GLU A 131 -12.26 16.02 -0.74
N ILE A 132 -12.28 15.99 0.59
CA ILE A 132 -12.44 14.77 1.37
C ILE A 132 -13.92 14.50 1.60
N LYS A 133 -14.35 13.27 1.34
CA LYS A 133 -15.73 12.81 1.43
C LYS A 133 -15.90 11.78 2.53
N LYS A 134 -17.12 11.68 3.04
CA LYS A 134 -17.51 10.70 4.04
C LYS A 134 -18.69 9.88 3.53
N PHE A 135 -18.73 8.60 3.89
CA PHE A 135 -19.84 7.74 3.56
C PHE A 135 -21.14 8.18 4.23
N ASN A 136 -22.24 7.97 3.52
CA ASN A 136 -23.55 7.80 4.13
C ASN A 136 -23.81 6.30 4.45
N PHE A 137 -24.90 6.02 5.16
CA PHE A 137 -25.23 4.65 5.57
C PHE A 137 -25.41 3.69 4.38
N ILE A 138 -26.06 4.14 3.31
CA ILE A 138 -26.30 3.32 2.12
C ILE A 138 -24.97 2.94 1.44
N GLN A 139 -24.04 3.88 1.35
CA GLN A 139 -22.69 3.63 0.80
C GLN A 139 -21.95 2.57 1.61
N TRP A 140 -22.05 2.62 2.94
CA TRP A 140 -21.50 1.56 3.80
C TRP A 140 -22.09 0.19 3.48
N VAL A 141 -23.43 0.08 3.41
CA VAL A 141 -24.11 -1.18 3.10
C VAL A 141 -23.68 -1.73 1.73
N ILE A 142 -23.68 -0.89 0.70
CA ILE A 142 -23.26 -1.28 -0.65
C ILE A 142 -21.80 -1.74 -0.66
N THR A 143 -20.90 -1.04 0.03
CA THR A 143 -19.49 -1.42 0.07
C THR A 143 -19.28 -2.75 0.78
N ILE A 144 -19.97 -3.04 1.89
CA ILE A 144 -19.85 -4.33 2.59
C ILE A 144 -20.41 -5.48 1.74
N ILE A 145 -21.56 -5.30 1.10
CA ILE A 145 -22.12 -6.30 0.19
C ILE A 145 -21.16 -6.56 -0.98
N SER A 146 -20.62 -5.48 -1.58
CA SER A 146 -19.66 -5.58 -2.68
C SER A 146 -18.38 -6.30 -2.24
N LEU A 147 -17.88 -6.03 -1.03
CA LEU A 147 -16.72 -6.71 -0.45
C LEU A 147 -16.93 -8.23 -0.42
N LEU A 148 -18.07 -8.69 0.10
CA LEU A 148 -18.35 -10.14 0.20
C LEU A 148 -18.48 -10.80 -1.17
N ILE A 149 -19.16 -10.14 -2.12
CA ILE A 149 -19.32 -10.64 -3.49
C ILE A 149 -17.96 -10.73 -4.19
N PHE A 150 -17.17 -9.65 -4.19
CA PHE A 150 -15.87 -9.63 -4.85
C PHE A 150 -14.86 -10.56 -4.17
N TRP A 151 -14.93 -10.72 -2.84
CA TRP A 151 -14.12 -11.70 -2.14
C TRP A 151 -14.42 -13.11 -2.62
N PHE A 152 -15.69 -13.50 -2.70
CA PHE A 152 -16.08 -14.82 -3.20
C PHE A 152 -15.63 -15.03 -4.66
N ILE A 153 -15.86 -14.06 -5.54
CA ILE A 153 -15.44 -14.13 -6.95
C ILE A 153 -13.92 -14.28 -7.06
N TYR A 154 -13.16 -13.47 -6.31
CA TYR A 154 -11.71 -13.49 -6.38
C TYR A 154 -11.11 -14.75 -5.71
N TYR A 155 -11.75 -15.28 -4.67
CA TYR A 155 -11.42 -16.57 -4.09
C TYR A 155 -11.55 -17.71 -5.11
N GLU A 156 -12.66 -17.76 -5.84
CA GLU A 156 -12.87 -18.76 -6.90
C GLU A 156 -11.83 -18.61 -8.02
N PHE A 157 -11.57 -17.37 -8.45
CA PHE A 157 -10.53 -17.07 -9.43
C PHE A 157 -9.14 -17.53 -8.98
N LEU A 158 -8.73 -17.20 -7.75
CA LEU A 158 -7.41 -17.55 -7.23
C LEU A 158 -7.26 -19.07 -7.03
N SER A 159 -8.32 -19.74 -6.58
CA SER A 159 -8.34 -21.19 -6.40
C SER A 159 -8.23 -21.96 -7.73
N HIS A 160 -8.75 -21.37 -8.82
CA HIS A 160 -8.69 -21.95 -10.16
C HIS A 160 -7.59 -21.34 -11.06
N LEU A 161 -6.76 -20.45 -10.51
CA LEU A 161 -5.74 -19.73 -11.26
C LEU A 161 -4.76 -20.67 -12.00
N PRO A 162 -4.28 -21.78 -11.41
CA PRO A 162 -3.43 -22.72 -12.13
C PRO A 162 -4.09 -23.32 -13.37
N GLN A 163 -5.36 -23.75 -13.27
CA GLN A 163 -6.10 -24.32 -14.40
C GLN A 163 -6.38 -23.28 -15.47
N ILE A 164 -6.76 -22.06 -15.07
CA ILE A 164 -7.03 -20.94 -15.99
C ILE A 164 -5.77 -20.60 -16.79
N LEU A 165 -4.63 -20.45 -16.13
CA LEU A 165 -3.38 -20.12 -16.80
C LEU A 165 -2.90 -21.26 -17.71
N HIS A 166 -3.07 -22.52 -17.29
CA HIS A 166 -2.75 -23.66 -18.14
C HIS A 166 -3.64 -23.70 -19.39
N ALA A 167 -4.94 -23.47 -19.25
CA ALA A 167 -5.88 -23.47 -20.37
C ALA A 167 -5.61 -22.34 -21.38
N ILE A 168 -5.19 -21.16 -20.91
CA ILE A 168 -4.93 -19.99 -21.77
C ILE A 168 -3.55 -20.06 -22.44
N PHE A 169 -2.51 -20.44 -21.69
CA PHE A 169 -1.12 -20.34 -22.15
C PHE A 169 -0.47 -21.67 -22.50
N GLY A 170 -1.14 -22.82 -22.28
CA GLY A 170 -0.62 -24.17 -22.56
C GLY A 170 0.67 -24.51 -21.79
N GLY A 171 1.02 -23.71 -20.78
CA GLY A 171 2.31 -23.76 -20.08
C GLY A 171 2.33 -24.68 -18.86
N LYS A 172 3.47 -24.71 -18.15
CA LYS A 172 3.64 -25.43 -16.88
C LYS A 172 2.58 -25.00 -15.86
N MET A 173 1.97 -25.97 -15.19
CA MET A 173 1.09 -25.72 -14.04
C MET A 173 1.87 -24.96 -12.96
N ILE A 174 1.36 -23.79 -12.59
CA ILE A 174 1.85 -23.07 -11.41
C ILE A 174 1.33 -23.76 -10.15
N ALA A 175 2.07 -23.61 -9.04
CA ALA A 175 1.59 -24.13 -7.76
C ALA A 175 0.29 -23.42 -7.34
N PRO A 176 -0.67 -24.15 -6.73
CA PRO A 176 -1.85 -23.52 -6.15
C PRO A 176 -1.44 -22.60 -4.99
N ASP A 177 -2.24 -21.56 -4.78
CA ASP A 177 -2.03 -20.63 -3.69
C ASP A 177 -2.17 -21.36 -2.33
N PRO A 178 -1.23 -21.18 -1.37
CA PRO A 178 -1.27 -21.85 -0.07
C PRO A 178 -2.46 -21.43 0.81
N SER A 179 -2.95 -20.20 0.66
CA SER A 179 -4.00 -19.62 1.49
C SER A 179 -5.02 -18.82 0.67
N PRO A 180 -5.71 -19.43 -0.32
CA PRO A 180 -6.51 -18.67 -1.28
C PRO A 180 -7.62 -17.84 -0.63
N LYS A 181 -8.16 -18.28 0.52
CA LYS A 181 -9.21 -17.57 1.26
C LYS A 181 -8.73 -16.24 1.87
N LEU A 182 -7.54 -16.24 2.48
CA LEU A 182 -6.99 -15.07 3.16
C LEU A 182 -6.29 -14.14 2.17
N ASP A 183 -5.59 -14.70 1.19
CA ASP A 183 -4.97 -13.94 0.11
C ASP A 183 -6.04 -13.21 -0.71
N SER A 184 -7.14 -13.90 -1.07
CA SER A 184 -8.24 -13.22 -1.76
C SER A 184 -8.91 -12.13 -0.93
N LEU A 185 -9.08 -12.33 0.38
CA LEU A 185 -9.66 -11.31 1.26
C LEU A 185 -8.76 -10.07 1.34
N THR A 186 -7.47 -10.26 1.57
CA THR A 186 -6.50 -9.16 1.67
C THR A 186 -6.36 -8.42 0.34
N THR A 187 -6.40 -9.12 -0.80
CA THR A 187 -6.44 -8.50 -2.13
C THR A 187 -7.68 -7.63 -2.32
N VAL A 188 -8.88 -8.15 -2.06
CA VAL A 188 -10.12 -7.39 -2.26
C VAL A 188 -10.20 -6.20 -1.29
N LEU A 189 -9.77 -6.36 -0.04
CA LEU A 189 -9.65 -5.25 0.91
C LEU A 189 -8.71 -4.17 0.36
N THR A 190 -7.56 -4.54 -0.20
CA THR A 190 -6.59 -3.59 -0.79
C THR A 190 -7.17 -2.87 -2.01
N VAL A 191 -7.86 -3.61 -2.89
CA VAL A 191 -8.54 -3.04 -4.07
C VAL A 191 -9.62 -2.05 -3.65
N MET A 192 -10.45 -2.41 -2.67
CA MET A 192 -11.46 -1.51 -2.10
C MET A 192 -10.81 -0.28 -1.46
N ALA A 193 -9.74 -0.46 -0.69
CA ALA A 193 -9.01 0.64 -0.07
C ALA A 193 -8.48 1.62 -1.12
N MET A 194 -7.84 1.12 -2.18
CA MET A 194 -7.35 1.93 -3.29
C MET A 194 -8.49 2.58 -4.10
N PHE A 195 -9.59 1.88 -4.32
CA PHE A 195 -10.76 2.45 -4.97
C PHE A 195 -11.32 3.62 -4.17
N LEU A 196 -11.50 3.47 -2.86
CA LEU A 196 -11.97 4.55 -1.99
C LEU A 196 -10.95 5.70 -1.87
N THR A 197 -9.65 5.38 -1.90
CA THR A 197 -8.56 6.37 -2.02
C THR A 197 -8.76 7.23 -3.27
N SER A 198 -8.98 6.59 -4.44
CA SER A 198 -9.22 7.26 -5.72
C SER A 198 -10.43 8.21 -5.70
N ARG A 199 -11.43 7.87 -4.88
CA ARG A 199 -12.69 8.60 -4.71
C ARG A 199 -12.65 9.60 -3.55
N ARG A 200 -11.53 9.67 -2.80
CA ARG A 200 -11.30 10.56 -1.65
C ARG A 200 -12.27 10.35 -0.49
N PHE A 201 -12.61 9.09 -0.20
CA PHE A 201 -13.39 8.78 1.00
C PHE A 201 -12.49 8.54 2.22
N ILE A 202 -12.92 9.02 3.38
CA ILE A 202 -12.24 8.77 4.68
C ILE A 202 -12.28 7.28 5.01
N GLU A 203 -13.35 6.60 4.64
CA GLU A 203 -13.58 5.19 4.94
C GLU A 203 -12.53 4.25 4.33
N GLN A 204 -11.76 4.71 3.32
CA GLN A 204 -10.61 3.97 2.78
C GLN A 204 -9.69 3.42 3.87
N TRP A 205 -9.52 4.16 4.97
CA TRP A 205 -8.55 3.83 6.00
C TRP A 205 -8.98 2.63 6.83
N TRP A 206 -10.29 2.36 6.94
CA TRP A 206 -10.76 1.11 7.55
C TRP A 206 -10.31 -0.09 6.74
N PHE A 207 -10.38 -0.02 5.41
CA PHE A 207 -9.91 -1.09 4.53
C PHE A 207 -8.39 -1.24 4.59
N TRP A 208 -7.63 -0.14 4.67
CA TRP A 208 -6.19 -0.19 4.91
C TRP A 208 -5.85 -0.81 6.28
N ILE A 209 -6.61 -0.51 7.33
CA ILE A 209 -6.40 -1.12 8.64
C ILE A 209 -6.71 -2.63 8.59
N PHE A 210 -7.83 -3.03 7.97
CA PHE A 210 -8.22 -4.43 7.91
C PHE A 210 -7.37 -5.26 6.94
N CYS A 211 -6.82 -4.69 5.85
CA CYS A 211 -5.92 -5.44 4.99
C CYS A 211 -4.59 -5.78 5.70
N ASN A 212 -4.23 -5.06 6.77
CA ASN A 212 -3.11 -5.43 7.65
C ASN A 212 -3.40 -6.71 8.47
N ILE A 213 -4.58 -7.33 8.40
CA ILE A 213 -4.79 -8.72 8.84
C ILE A 213 -3.90 -9.70 8.05
N GLY A 214 -3.36 -9.31 6.89
CA GLY A 214 -2.27 -10.05 6.23
C GLY A 214 -1.03 -10.26 7.12
N ALA A 215 -0.83 -9.42 8.15
CA ALA A 215 0.15 -9.67 9.19
C ALA A 215 -0.10 -11.00 9.95
N VAL A 216 -1.36 -11.46 10.04
CA VAL A 216 -1.72 -12.74 10.64
C VAL A 216 -1.22 -13.91 9.80
N LEU A 217 -1.35 -13.86 8.47
CA LEU A 217 -0.77 -14.85 7.56
C LEU A 217 0.76 -14.92 7.72
N PHE A 218 1.37 -13.75 7.88
CA PHE A 218 2.80 -13.64 8.09
C PHE A 218 3.24 -14.26 9.42
N ILE A 219 2.54 -13.93 10.51
CA ILE A 219 2.77 -14.50 11.84
C ILE A 219 2.54 -16.03 11.81
N GLU A 220 1.53 -16.50 11.08
CA GLU A 220 1.27 -17.93 10.88
C GLU A 220 2.42 -18.61 10.13
N GLY A 221 2.98 -17.97 9.09
CA GLY A 221 4.17 -18.43 8.39
C GLY A 221 5.37 -18.55 9.32
N LEU A 222 5.58 -17.53 10.16
CA LEU A 222 6.61 -17.48 11.20
C LEU A 222 6.52 -18.68 12.17
N PHE A 223 5.31 -19.04 12.62
CA PHE A 223 5.11 -20.20 13.51
C PHE A 223 5.25 -21.56 12.80
N LYS A 224 5.11 -21.60 11.46
CA LYS A 224 5.31 -22.81 10.65
C LYS A 224 6.76 -23.04 10.25
N THR A 225 7.61 -22.02 10.36
CA THR A 225 9.05 -22.11 10.12
C THR A 225 9.71 -23.05 11.15
N LYS A 226 10.14 -24.22 10.69
CA LYS A 226 10.79 -25.23 11.55
C LYS A 226 12.29 -25.01 11.76
N VAL A 227 12.92 -24.12 10.98
CA VAL A 227 14.36 -23.86 11.02
C VAL A 227 14.60 -22.35 11.12
N PHE A 228 15.13 -21.91 12.25
CA PHE A 228 15.52 -20.52 12.47
C PHE A 228 16.96 -20.31 11.98
N THR A 229 17.12 -19.83 10.76
CA THR A 229 18.40 -19.26 10.29
C THR A 229 18.37 -17.74 10.42
N GLY A 230 19.55 -17.11 10.44
CA GLY A 230 19.65 -15.65 10.43
C GLY A 230 18.95 -15.02 9.22
N SER A 231 18.97 -15.69 8.06
CA SER A 231 18.28 -15.24 6.84
C SER A 231 16.75 -15.26 6.96
N VAL A 232 16.20 -16.31 7.58
CA VAL A 232 14.76 -16.41 7.81
C VAL A 232 14.29 -15.38 8.83
N LEU A 233 15.05 -15.17 9.92
CA LEU A 233 14.75 -14.12 10.90
C LEU A 233 14.72 -12.73 10.27
N VAL A 234 15.63 -12.47 9.34
CA VAL A 234 15.70 -11.19 8.63
C VAL A 234 14.54 -11.02 7.67
N SER A 235 14.19 -12.03 6.86
CA SER A 235 13.01 -11.95 5.98
C SER A 235 11.74 -11.75 6.81
N ASP A 236 11.66 -12.43 7.94
CA ASP A 236 10.52 -12.37 8.83
C ASP A 236 10.45 -11.02 9.59
N LEU A 237 11.59 -10.42 9.91
CA LEU A 237 11.59 -9.09 10.50
C LEU A 237 11.23 -8.03 9.45
N SER A 238 11.76 -8.12 8.24
CA SER A 238 11.46 -7.19 7.14
C SER A 238 9.97 -7.21 6.77
N GLY A 239 9.35 -8.39 6.72
CA GLY A 239 7.91 -8.51 6.48
C GLY A 239 7.07 -7.93 7.62
N ALA A 240 7.41 -8.21 8.89
CA ALA A 240 6.72 -7.62 10.03
C ALA A 240 6.81 -6.09 10.03
N LEU A 241 8.00 -5.54 9.75
CA LEU A 241 8.22 -4.10 9.67
C LEU A 241 7.38 -3.45 8.58
N ASN A 242 7.18 -4.12 7.44
CA ASN A 242 6.31 -3.65 6.37
C ASN A 242 4.85 -3.54 6.84
N TRP A 243 4.32 -4.57 7.49
CA TRP A 243 2.96 -4.54 8.04
C TRP A 243 2.79 -3.48 9.14
N ILE A 244 3.76 -3.33 10.03
CA ILE A 244 3.73 -2.28 11.06
C ILE A 244 3.74 -0.89 10.40
N GLN A 245 4.57 -0.71 9.36
CA GLN A 245 4.65 0.54 8.60
C GLN A 245 3.28 0.92 8.00
N TYR A 246 2.63 0.00 7.29
CA TYR A 246 1.33 0.28 6.69
C TYR A 246 0.21 0.40 7.72
N GLY A 247 0.21 -0.40 8.79
CA GLY A 247 -0.78 -0.33 9.85
C GLY A 247 -0.73 1.00 10.62
N VAL A 248 0.46 1.40 11.08
CA VAL A 248 0.66 2.70 11.76
C VAL A 248 0.34 3.86 10.81
N GLY A 249 0.76 3.76 9.55
CA GLY A 249 0.44 4.74 8.51
C GLY A 249 -1.05 4.89 8.29
N ALA A 250 -1.80 3.78 8.27
CA ALA A 250 -3.24 3.77 8.06
C ALA A 250 -4.02 4.40 9.22
N ILE A 251 -3.65 4.10 10.47
CA ILE A 251 -4.25 4.70 11.66
C ILE A 251 -4.01 6.21 11.68
N TYR A 252 -2.78 6.64 11.40
CA TYR A 252 -2.45 8.06 11.34
C TYR A 252 -3.16 8.77 10.18
N GLY A 253 -3.25 8.13 9.02
CA GLY A 253 -3.98 8.62 7.86
C GLY A 253 -5.46 8.84 8.15
N PHE A 254 -6.10 7.90 8.85
CA PHE A 254 -7.48 8.03 9.29
C PHE A 254 -7.68 9.26 10.19
N TYR A 255 -6.81 9.42 11.18
CA TYR A 255 -6.84 10.59 12.07
C TYR A 255 -6.71 11.90 11.29
N LEU A 256 -5.73 12.00 10.38
CA LEU A 256 -5.45 13.23 9.65
C LEU A 256 -6.57 13.57 8.66
N TRP A 257 -7.13 12.57 7.97
CA TRP A 257 -8.27 12.77 7.06
C TRP A 257 -9.55 13.20 7.80
N LYS A 258 -9.82 12.62 8.98
CA LYS A 258 -10.94 13.03 9.83
C LYS A 258 -10.76 14.48 10.32
N LYS A 259 -9.53 14.85 10.72
CA LYS A 259 -9.19 16.23 11.09
C LYS A 259 -9.44 17.19 9.93
N MET A 260 -8.88 16.92 8.75
CA MET A 260 -9.03 17.75 7.54
C MET A 260 -10.50 17.91 7.11
N TYR A 261 -11.28 16.83 7.20
CA TYR A 261 -12.72 16.85 6.89
C TYR A 261 -13.50 17.76 7.86
N ASN A 262 -13.25 17.63 9.16
CA ASN A 262 -13.93 18.43 10.17
C ASN A 262 -13.56 19.92 10.09
N GLU A 263 -12.31 20.23 9.81
CA GLU A 263 -11.84 21.62 9.61
C GLU A 263 -12.57 22.28 8.43
N ARG A 264 -12.66 21.61 7.28
CA ARG A 264 -13.41 22.15 6.13
C ARG A 264 -14.89 22.34 6.41
N LYS A 265 -15.52 21.39 7.09
CA LYS A 265 -16.95 21.49 7.43
C LYS A 265 -17.23 22.72 8.29
N ARG A 266 -16.35 23.05 9.24
CA ARG A 266 -16.46 24.25 10.08
C ARG A 266 -16.30 25.55 9.29
N THR A 267 -15.36 25.60 8.34
CA THR A 267 -15.12 26.79 7.52
C THR A 267 -16.25 27.09 6.53
N HIS A 268 -17.00 26.08 6.07
CA HIS A 268 -18.13 26.26 5.14
C HIS A 268 -19.50 26.35 5.83
N SER A 269 -19.56 26.18 7.16
CA SER A 269 -20.79 26.35 7.95
C SER A 269 -20.90 27.75 8.59
N ILE A 270 -19.93 28.62 8.35
CA ILE A 270 -19.89 30.05 8.73
C ILE A 270 -20.07 30.84 7.43
#